data_AF-A0A378FPM2-F1
#
_entry.id   AF-A0A378FPM2-F1
#
_cell.length_a   1.000
_cell.length_b   1.000
_cell.length_c   1.000
_cell.angle_alpha   90.00
_cell.angle_beta   90.00
_cell.angle_gamma   90.00
#
_symmetry.space_group_name_H-M   'P 1'
#
loop_
_entity.id
_entity.type
_entity.pdbx_description
1 polymer ?
#
loop_
_entity_poly.entity_id
_entity_poly.type
_entity_poly.pdbx_seq_one_letter_code
_entity_poly.pdbx_strand_id
1 'polypeptide(L)' 'MSLPPYDSLNLGAHCGDNLQDVEENRRRMFAAGGLPSYPVWLEQVHGTEVLTLDGGPYPSKTRGCLL' A
#
# COMPACT_ATOMS: atom_id res chain seq x y z
N MET A 1 6.88 3.16 -13.45
CA MET A 1 6.81 1.73 -13.86
C MET A 1 8.07 1.09 -13.36
N SER A 2 7.92 0.12 -12.47
CA SER A 2 9.05 -0.49 -11.79
C SER A 2 9.87 -1.37 -12.75
N LEU A 3 11.17 -1.47 -12.49
CA LEU A 3 12.13 -2.30 -13.23
C LEU A 3 12.53 -3.53 -12.41
N PRO A 4 13.15 -4.55 -13.01
CA PRO A 4 13.65 -5.70 -12.28
C PRO A 4 14.52 -5.29 -11.07
N PRO A 5 14.33 -5.90 -9.89
CA PRO A 5 13.51 -7.10 -9.61
C PRO A 5 12.04 -6.82 -9.23
N TYR A 6 11.55 -5.59 -9.39
CA TYR A 6 10.22 -5.13 -8.96
C TYR A 6 9.25 -4.97 -10.14
N ASP A 7 9.62 -5.47 -11.31
CA ASP A 7 8.82 -5.35 -12.52
C ASP A 7 7.44 -6.03 -12.35
N SER A 8 6.33 -5.43 -12.79
CA SER A 8 6.17 -4.09 -13.38
C SER A 8 5.24 -3.16 -12.57
N LEU A 9 4.42 -3.73 -11.70
CA LEU A 9 3.39 -3.06 -10.91
C LEU A 9 3.59 -3.27 -9.40
N ASN A 10 4.81 -3.00 -8.92
CA ASN A 10 5.09 -3.04 -7.48
C ASN A 10 4.36 -1.92 -6.74
N LEU A 11 3.69 -2.25 -5.63
CA LEU A 11 2.95 -1.31 -4.77
C LEU A 11 3.62 -1.09 -3.39
N GLY A 12 4.71 -1.82 -3.11
CA GLY A 12 5.39 -1.82 -1.83
C GLY A 12 6.45 -0.72 -1.72
N ALA A 13 6.24 0.25 -0.84
CA ALA A 13 7.18 1.36 -0.61
C ALA A 13 8.40 1.00 0.28
N HIS A 14 8.46 -0.23 0.82
CA HIS A 14 9.48 -0.67 1.77
C HIS A 14 10.32 -1.87 1.30
N CYS A 15 10.24 -2.23 0.00
CA CYS A 15 10.96 -3.37 -0.56
C CYS A 15 12.26 -2.98 -1.29
N GLY A 16 12.59 -1.69 -1.37
CA GLY A 16 13.81 -1.19 -2.02
C GLY A 16 13.63 -0.70 -3.46
N ASP A 17 12.39 -0.59 -3.95
CA ASP A 17 12.07 0.00 -5.26
C ASP A 17 12.08 1.54 -5.23
N ASN A 18 12.07 2.15 -6.41
CA ASN A 18 11.94 3.59 -6.57
C ASN A 18 10.52 4.05 -6.15
N LEU A 19 10.46 4.96 -5.18
CA LEU A 19 9.21 5.49 -4.63
C LEU A 19 8.31 6.14 -5.69
N GLN A 20 8.89 6.81 -6.71
CA GLN A 20 8.10 7.42 -7.78
C GLN A 20 7.41 6.36 -8.65
N ASP A 21 8.07 5.23 -8.88
CA ASP A 21 7.50 4.12 -9.64
C ASP A 21 6.39 3.43 -8.84
N VAL A 22 6.59 3.24 -7.54
CA VAL A 22 5.55 2.72 -6.63
C VAL A 22 4.33 3.63 -6.56
N GLU A 23 4.52 4.95 -6.47
CA GLU A 23 3.41 5.92 -6.48
C GLU A 23 2.61 5.87 -7.79
N GLU A 24 3.29 5.82 -8.94
CA GLU A 24 2.63 5.70 -10.24
C GLU A 24 1.89 4.35 -10.38
N ASN A 25 2.46 3.25 -9.89
CA ASN A 25 1.82 1.95 -9.89
C ASN A 25 0.55 1.94 -9.01
N ARG A 26 0.60 2.58 -7.84
CA ARG A 26 -0.56 2.77 -6.96
C ARG A 26 -1.65 3.58 -7.64
N ARG A 27 -1.29 4.66 -8.33
CA ARG A 27 -2.24 5.50 -9.08
C ARG A 27 -2.93 4.69 -10.18
N ARG A 28 -2.19 3.87 -10.93
CA ARG A 28 -2.74 3.00 -11.98
C ARG A 28 -3.68 1.95 -11.42
N MET A 29 -3.27 1.28 -10.34
CA MET A 29 -4.09 0.28 -9.65
C MET A 29 -5.42 0.89 -9.17
N PHE A 30 -5.35 2.07 -8.53
CA PHE A 30 -6.53 2.79 -8.05
C PHE A 30 -7.50 3.14 -9.19
N ALA A 31 -6.99 3.71 -10.28
CA ALA A 31 -7.78 4.07 -11.44
C ALA A 31 -8.42 2.84 -12.13
N ALA A 32 -7.70 1.72 -12.22
CA ALA A 32 -8.20 0.49 -12.82
C ALA A 32 -9.23 -0.23 -11.93
N GLY A 33 -9.09 -0.15 -10.61
CA GLY A 33 -9.98 -0.81 -9.65
C GLY A 33 -11.29 -0.07 -9.39
N GLY A 34 -11.45 1.17 -9.86
CA GLY A 34 -12.63 1.98 -9.59
C GLY A 34 -12.88 2.19 -8.09
N LEU A 35 -11.81 2.21 -7.30
CA LEU A 35 -11.91 2.26 -5.84
C LEU A 35 -12.50 3.61 -5.38
N PRO A 36 -13.36 3.62 -4.36
CA PRO A 36 -14.02 4.84 -3.91
C PRO A 36 -13.06 5.81 -3.17
N SER A 37 -11.94 5.31 -2.67
CA SER A 37 -10.92 6.09 -1.96
C SER A 37 -9.57 5.36 -1.94
N TYR A 38 -8.48 6.10 -1.67
CA TYR A 38 -7.16 5.49 -1.52
C TYR A 38 -7.16 4.45 -0.38
N PRO A 39 -6.54 3.27 -0.59
CA PRO A 39 -6.44 2.27 0.46
C PRO A 39 -5.60 2.77 1.62
N VAL A 40 -5.94 2.30 2.82
CA VAL A 40 -5.12 2.51 4.02
C VAL A 40 -3.98 1.50 4.00
N TRP A 41 -2.76 1.99 3.76
CA TRP A 41 -1.56 1.15 3.77
C TRP A 41 -1.11 0.85 5.21
N LEU A 42 -0.82 -0.42 5.49
CA LEU A 42 -0.35 -0.87 6.80
C LEU A 42 1.15 -1.14 6.79
N GLU A 43 1.78 -1.01 7.96
CA GLU A 43 3.11 -1.57 8.19
C GLU A 43 2.95 -3.07 8.50
N GLN A 44 3.02 -3.92 7.48
CA GLN A 44 2.90 -5.36 7.67
C GLN A 44 4.15 -5.92 8.37
N VAL A 45 3.98 -6.35 9.62
CA VAL A 45 5.06 -6.89 10.47
C VAL A 45 4.97 -8.41 10.68
N HIS A 46 4.15 -9.10 9.88
CA HIS A 46 3.86 -10.54 10.04
C HIS A 46 3.29 -10.90 11.43
N GLY A 47 2.59 -9.95 12.08
CA GLY A 47 1.88 -10.17 13.34
C GLY A 47 0.41 -10.55 13.13
N THR A 48 -0.35 -10.62 14.22
CA THR A 48 -1.78 -10.96 14.22
C THR A 48 -2.68 -9.79 14.63
N GLU A 49 -2.15 -8.57 14.62
CA GLU A 49 -2.90 -7.36 14.95
C GLU A 49 -3.87 -6.98 13.83
N VAL A 50 -5.09 -6.63 14.21
CA VAL A 50 -6.16 -6.19 13.30
C VAL A 50 -6.40 -4.70 13.51
N LEU A 51 -6.38 -3.92 12.43
CA LEU A 51 -6.76 -2.52 12.44
C LEU A 51 -8.21 -2.36 12.00
N THR A 52 -9.05 -1.86 12.90
CA THR A 52 -10.41 -1.43 12.56
C THR A 52 -10.39 0.00 12.03
N LEU A 53 -10.98 0.21 10.85
CA LEU A 53 -11.16 1.54 10.26
C LEU A 53 -12.57 2.05 10.59
N ASP A 54 -12.67 3.03 11.49
CA ASP A 54 -13.92 3.65 11.94
C ASP A 54 -14.17 5.05 11.33
N GLY A 55 -13.31 5.46 10.38
CA GLY A 55 -13.36 6.78 9.76
C GLY A 55 -12.65 7.88 10.56
N GLY A 56 -12.08 7.55 11.73
CA GLY A 56 -11.21 8.44 12.49
C GLY A 56 -9.79 8.55 11.90
N PRO A 57 -8.98 9.50 12.39
CA PRO A 57 -7.57 9.58 12.03
C PRO A 57 -6.82 8.33 12.50
N TYR A 58 -6.15 7.63 11.59
CA TYR A 58 -5.33 6.46 11.91
C TYR A 58 -3.84 6.83 12.00
N PRO A 59 -3.06 6.22 12.91
CA PRO A 59 -1.62 6.42 12.96
C PRO A 59 -0.96 5.96 11.66
N SER A 60 -0.01 6.76 11.15
CA SER A 60 0.77 6.43 9.94
C SER A 60 1.68 5.20 10.08
N LYS A 61 1.83 4.67 11.31
CA LYS A 61 2.62 3.48 11.65
C LYS A 61 1.76 2.42 12.35
N THR A 62 0.59 2.12 11.79
CA THR A 62 -0.23 1.08 12.38
C THR A 62 0.21 -0.27 11.83
N ARG A 63 0.78 -1.08 12.72
CA ARG A 63 1.18 -2.46 12.45
C ARG A 63 -0.09 -3.28 12.29
N GLY A 64 -0.20 -4.04 11.21
CA GLY A 64 -1.39 -4.87 11.00
C GLY A 64 -1.42 -5.61 9.68
N CYS A 65 -2.29 -6.61 9.60
CA CYS A 65 -2.64 -7.29 8.36
C CYS A 65 -4.01 -6.78 7.88
N LEU A 66 -4.15 -6.52 6.57
CA LEU A 66 -5.47 -6.35 5.96
C LEU A 66 -6.07 -7.74 5.83
N LEU A 67 -7.13 -8.02 6.59
CA LEU A 67 -8.07 -9.10 6.28
C LEU A 67 -9.13 -8.58 5.32
#